data_AF-A0A7K0BS35-F1
#
_entry.id   AF-A0A7K0BS35-F1
#
_cell.length_a   1.000
_cell.length_b   1.000
_cell.length_c   1.000
_cell.angle_alpha   90.00
_cell.angle_beta   90.00
_cell.angle_gamma   90.00
#
_symmetry.space_group_name_H-M   'P 1'
#
loop_
_entity.id
_entity.type
_entity.pdbx_description
1 polymer ?
#
loop_
_entity_poly.entity_id
_entity_poly.type
_entity_poly.pdbx_seq_one_letter_code
_entity_poly.pdbx_strand_id
1 'polypeptide(L)'
;MPQQSRRAQTRWWTAAVIASVAPTILNAISGGRETYSSAFNSDYCEGLRLQMTLWMLPGYNLLKGMPFLVVVPAFVLWLATKRRAVGWTAVALLGTVAAAEPLLFGYDVARWGQICVQGWVPLNGRQFIWWAYNLLPVVLILAATYRPGTRMIRCVSATLATGLLILTSADQGRPQIKVTSRSDCQKARYAAPGEHETFIQAVSKLSQQERVLAYLCTRRGYPQETAFKDKEIADGDLLNQGKRACSGKPELRGPSPGEIAYLCPEAAAAQSPILKRSEAERKAENDREEAKTNAQCRRGVPPGPRPVRQATQAIFGGESGSYSLGMPEDSAPFNAALKDGLIAVVNGVVTVITGTQGSLCLTVRAYRTAPPPDLKGWDRVVEVGFDSPDGRSELASMDMPLTLPVVTAAGPGPYRLRLYVRGRGEPETSFPEPPAEHHLIEVFPGKSKKLKLWKNAEH
;
A
#
# COMPACT_ATOMS: atom_id res chain seq x y z
N MET A 1 -57.36 -32.93 -21.70
CA MET A 1 -56.03 -32.40 -22.07
C MET A 1 -55.37 -33.40 -23.01
N PRO A 2 -55.03 -33.01 -24.25
CA PRO A 2 -54.56 -33.96 -25.26
C PRO A 2 -53.21 -34.54 -24.84
N GLN A 3 -53.07 -35.87 -24.95
CA GLN A 3 -51.78 -36.53 -24.79
C GLN A 3 -50.80 -35.91 -25.80
N GLN A 4 -49.72 -35.28 -25.32
CA GLN A 4 -48.58 -34.98 -26.18
C GLN A 4 -48.18 -36.29 -26.86
N SER A 5 -48.21 -36.30 -28.20
CA SER A 5 -48.02 -37.54 -28.96
C SER A 5 -46.64 -38.11 -28.64
N ARG A 6 -46.52 -39.43 -28.61
CA ARG A 6 -45.23 -40.10 -28.38
C ARG A 6 -44.15 -39.58 -29.35
N ARG A 7 -44.56 -39.21 -30.56
CA ARG A 7 -43.71 -38.57 -31.57
C ARG A 7 -43.11 -37.24 -31.08
N ALA A 8 -43.87 -36.40 -30.39
CA ALA A 8 -43.38 -35.14 -29.86
C ALA A 8 -42.38 -35.33 -28.70
N GLN A 9 -42.58 -36.30 -27.81
CA GLN A 9 -41.61 -36.60 -26.75
C GLN A 9 -40.29 -37.15 -27.31
N THR A 10 -40.37 -38.04 -28.30
CA THR A 10 -39.18 -38.53 -29.00
C THR A 10 -38.41 -37.39 -29.67
N ARG A 11 -39.10 -36.44 -30.33
CA ARG A 11 -38.45 -35.26 -30.95
C ARG A 11 -37.68 -34.42 -29.94
N TRP A 12 -38.23 -34.17 -28.75
CA TRP A 12 -37.54 -33.41 -27.70
C TRP A 12 -36.31 -34.13 -27.15
N TRP A 13 -36.40 -35.45 -26.95
CA TRP A 13 -35.23 -36.24 -26.57
C TRP A 13 -34.16 -36.28 -27.66
N THR A 14 -34.55 -36.43 -28.93
CA THR A 14 -33.61 -36.37 -30.07
C THR A 14 -32.93 -35.00 -30.12
N ALA A 15 -33.67 -33.92 -29.92
CA ALA A 15 -33.11 -32.57 -29.83
C ALA A 15 -32.13 -32.44 -28.65
N ALA A 16 -32.45 -33.02 -27.49
CA ALA A 16 -31.54 -33.02 -26.33
C ALA A 16 -30.23 -33.75 -26.63
N VAL A 17 -30.30 -34.91 -27.31
CA VAL A 17 -29.12 -35.66 -27.74
C VAL A 17 -28.27 -34.82 -28.69
N ILE A 18 -28.87 -34.24 -29.73
CA ILE A 18 -28.16 -33.39 -30.70
C ILE A 18 -27.47 -32.21 -29.99
N ALA A 19 -28.21 -31.50 -29.13
CA ALA A 19 -27.67 -30.36 -28.37
C ALA A 19 -26.53 -30.78 -27.41
N SER A 20 -26.59 -31.99 -26.86
CA SER A 20 -25.56 -32.51 -25.95
C SER A 20 -24.27 -32.96 -26.65
N VAL A 21 -24.32 -33.27 -27.95
CA VAL A 21 -23.15 -33.74 -28.73
C VAL A 21 -22.48 -32.58 -29.49
N ALA A 22 -23.22 -31.52 -29.82
CA ALA A 22 -22.69 -30.40 -30.59
C ALA A 22 -21.45 -29.69 -29.98
N PRO A 23 -21.32 -29.49 -28.65
CA PRO A 23 -20.12 -28.88 -28.05
C PRO A 23 -18.84 -29.66 -28.33
N THR A 24 -18.90 -31.00 -28.26
CA THR A 24 -17.75 -31.86 -28.55
C THR A 24 -17.33 -31.80 -30.02
N ILE A 25 -18.29 -31.69 -30.94
CA ILE A 25 -18.02 -31.52 -32.36
C ILE A 25 -17.41 -30.14 -32.62
N LEU A 26 -17.97 -29.08 -32.03
CA LEU A 26 -17.48 -27.71 -32.17
C LEU A 26 -16.06 -27.55 -31.59
N ASN A 27 -15.78 -28.11 -30.42
CA ASN A 27 -14.45 -28.08 -29.80
C ASN A 27 -13.41 -28.91 -30.59
N ALA A 28 -13.81 -30.05 -31.17
CA ALA A 28 -12.94 -30.85 -32.03
C ALA A 28 -12.58 -30.13 -33.35
N ILE A 29 -13.50 -29.32 -33.88
CA ILE A 29 -13.29 -28.54 -35.11
C ILE A 29 -12.50 -27.26 -34.84
N SER A 30 -12.71 -26.59 -33.70
CA SER A 30 -12.14 -25.27 -33.44
C SER A 30 -10.74 -25.29 -32.82
N GLY A 31 -10.13 -26.47 -32.59
CA GLY A 31 -8.78 -26.61 -32.02
C GLY A 31 -8.58 -25.88 -30.67
N GLY A 32 -9.67 -25.67 -29.93
CA GLY A 32 -9.73 -24.71 -28.84
C GLY A 32 -8.96 -25.20 -27.60
N ARG A 33 -7.76 -24.66 -27.38
CA ARG A 33 -7.14 -24.66 -26.05
C ARG A 33 -7.93 -23.68 -25.17
N GLU A 34 -8.71 -24.19 -24.23
CA GLU A 34 -9.13 -23.39 -23.08
C GLU A 34 -7.87 -23.02 -22.30
N THR A 35 -7.42 -21.77 -22.47
CA THR A 35 -6.39 -21.19 -21.62
C THR A 35 -7.00 -20.95 -20.24
N TYR A 36 -6.77 -21.88 -19.32
CA TYR A 36 -6.96 -21.67 -17.89
C TYR A 36 -5.96 -20.59 -17.46
N SER A 37 -6.37 -19.33 -17.44
CA SER A 37 -5.55 -18.26 -16.88
C SER A 37 -5.51 -18.41 -15.36
N SER A 38 -4.30 -18.69 -14.86
CA SER A 38 -3.73 -18.41 -13.54
C SER A 38 -4.69 -18.17 -12.36
N ALA A 39 -4.53 -19.01 -11.34
CA ALA A 39 -5.11 -18.94 -10.01
C ALA A 39 -5.19 -17.50 -9.42
N PHE A 40 -6.40 -16.95 -9.40
CA PHE A 40 -6.76 -15.83 -8.56
C PHE A 40 -7.26 -16.36 -7.20
N ASN A 41 -6.37 -16.39 -6.19
CA ASN A 41 -6.77 -16.58 -4.81
C ASN A 41 -7.39 -15.28 -4.27
N SER A 42 -8.66 -15.02 -4.62
CA SER A 42 -9.45 -14.00 -3.94
C SER A 42 -10.21 -14.64 -2.78
N ASP A 43 -9.68 -14.50 -1.57
CA ASP A 43 -10.34 -14.95 -0.33
C ASP A 43 -11.61 -14.12 0.01
N TYR A 44 -12.04 -13.19 -0.84
CA TYR A 44 -13.29 -12.43 -0.67
C TYR A 44 -14.43 -13.01 -1.52
N CYS A 45 -14.12 -13.58 -2.69
CA CYS A 45 -15.10 -14.10 -3.64
C CYS A 45 -15.29 -15.61 -3.38
N GLU A 46 -16.08 -15.95 -2.38
CA GLU A 46 -16.33 -17.35 -2.01
C GLU A 46 -16.90 -18.16 -3.17
N GLY A 47 -17.71 -17.55 -4.05
CA GLY A 47 -18.24 -18.19 -5.26
C GLY A 47 -17.13 -18.62 -6.21
N LEU A 48 -16.21 -17.72 -6.54
CA LEU A 48 -15.03 -17.99 -7.37
C LEU A 48 -14.13 -19.07 -6.74
N ARG A 49 -13.93 -19.02 -5.42
CA ARG A 49 -13.15 -20.03 -4.69
C ARG A 49 -13.81 -21.42 -4.75
N LEU A 50 -15.12 -21.47 -4.57
CA LEU A 50 -15.90 -22.70 -4.68
C LEU A 50 -15.89 -23.22 -6.11
N GLN A 51 -15.90 -22.35 -7.13
CA GLN A 51 -15.77 -22.76 -8.53
C GLN A 51 -14.46 -23.52 -8.78
N MET A 52 -13.33 -22.99 -8.29
CA MET A 52 -12.05 -23.69 -8.40
C MET A 52 -12.09 -25.07 -7.72
N THR A 53 -12.79 -25.17 -6.59
CA THR A 53 -12.99 -26.45 -5.89
C THR A 53 -13.86 -27.41 -6.71
N LEU A 54 -14.92 -26.92 -7.35
CA LEU A 54 -15.78 -27.71 -8.23
C LEU A 54 -15.02 -28.26 -9.45
N TRP A 55 -14.13 -27.45 -10.04
CA TRP A 55 -13.29 -27.90 -11.15
C TRP A 55 -12.34 -29.05 -10.77
N MET A 56 -11.97 -29.15 -9.49
CA MET A 56 -11.15 -30.24 -8.98
C MET A 56 -11.96 -31.49 -8.63
N LEU A 57 -13.29 -31.44 -8.60
CA LEU A 57 -14.11 -32.61 -8.32
C LEU A 57 -14.03 -33.64 -9.45
N PRO A 58 -13.81 -34.93 -9.13
CA PRO A 58 -13.80 -35.99 -10.13
C PRO A 58 -15.10 -36.01 -10.94
N GLY A 59 -14.99 -35.94 -12.26
CA GLY A 59 -16.13 -36.03 -13.19
C GLY A 59 -16.91 -34.73 -13.42
N TYR A 60 -16.67 -33.65 -12.67
CA TYR A 60 -17.38 -32.37 -12.90
C TYR A 60 -17.10 -31.80 -14.30
N ASN A 61 -15.81 -31.65 -14.64
CA ASN A 61 -15.41 -31.17 -15.97
C ASN A 61 -15.79 -32.15 -17.09
N LEU A 62 -15.80 -33.46 -16.79
CA LEU A 62 -16.21 -34.48 -17.74
C LEU A 62 -17.70 -34.32 -18.09
N LEU A 63 -18.58 -34.19 -17.08
CA LEU A 63 -20.02 -34.01 -17.30
C LEU A 63 -20.36 -32.66 -17.92
N LYS A 64 -19.62 -31.61 -17.54
CA LYS A 64 -19.75 -30.27 -18.11
C LYS A 64 -19.38 -30.25 -19.60
N GLY A 65 -18.27 -30.88 -19.97
CA GLY A 65 -17.78 -30.91 -21.35
C GLY A 65 -18.46 -31.96 -22.24
N MET A 66 -18.98 -33.04 -21.65
CA MET A 66 -19.58 -34.17 -22.36
C MET A 66 -20.97 -34.53 -21.80
N PRO A 67 -21.96 -33.63 -21.90
CA PRO A 67 -23.30 -33.87 -21.33
C PRO A 67 -24.00 -35.08 -21.96
N PHE A 68 -23.63 -35.48 -23.18
CA PHE A 68 -24.15 -36.66 -23.86
C PHE A 68 -23.93 -37.98 -23.08
N LEU A 69 -22.93 -38.04 -22.19
CA LEU A 69 -22.70 -39.19 -21.31
C LEU A 69 -23.88 -39.47 -20.37
N VAL A 70 -24.70 -38.45 -20.08
CA VAL A 70 -25.94 -38.60 -19.32
C VAL A 70 -27.15 -38.63 -20.25
N VAL A 71 -27.20 -37.74 -21.25
CA VAL A 71 -28.39 -37.59 -22.12
C VAL A 71 -28.65 -38.85 -22.97
N VAL A 72 -27.62 -39.45 -23.57
CA VAL A 72 -27.80 -40.62 -24.46
C VAL A 72 -28.26 -41.86 -23.68
N PRO A 73 -27.62 -42.27 -22.57
CA PRO A 73 -28.12 -43.38 -21.77
C PRO A 73 -29.51 -43.12 -21.20
N ALA A 74 -29.78 -41.89 -20.75
CA ALA A 74 -31.11 -41.53 -20.26
C ALA A 74 -32.17 -41.63 -21.35
N PHE A 75 -31.86 -41.24 -22.59
CA PHE A 75 -32.78 -41.40 -23.72
C PHE A 75 -33.03 -42.87 -24.06
N VAL A 76 -31.99 -43.71 -24.10
CA VAL A 76 -32.13 -45.15 -24.38
C VAL A 76 -32.94 -45.84 -23.28
N LEU A 77 -32.63 -45.56 -22.01
CA LEU A 77 -33.38 -46.08 -20.87
C LEU A 77 -34.82 -45.58 -20.87
N TRP A 78 -35.06 -44.32 -21.22
CA TRP A 78 -36.41 -43.80 -21.40
C TRP A 78 -37.12 -44.50 -22.58
N LEU A 79 -36.44 -44.78 -23.70
CA LEU A 79 -37.03 -45.49 -24.83
C LEU A 79 -37.46 -46.92 -24.44
N ALA A 80 -36.64 -47.61 -23.63
CA ALA A 80 -36.93 -48.96 -23.17
C ALA A 80 -38.03 -49.00 -22.10
N THR A 81 -37.97 -48.11 -21.11
CA THR A 81 -38.83 -48.19 -19.91
C THR A 81 -40.05 -47.26 -19.96
N LYS A 82 -40.00 -46.22 -20.80
CA LYS A 82 -40.96 -45.10 -20.85
C LYS A 82 -41.19 -44.39 -19.52
N ARG A 83 -40.31 -44.59 -18.53
CA ARG A 83 -40.44 -44.01 -17.18
C ARG A 83 -39.95 -42.56 -17.18
N ARG A 84 -40.79 -41.67 -16.65
CA ARG A 84 -40.42 -40.24 -16.46
C ARG A 84 -39.31 -40.03 -15.45
N ALA A 85 -39.17 -40.94 -14.48
CA ALA A 85 -38.10 -40.90 -13.48
C ALA A 85 -36.71 -40.81 -14.13
N VAL A 86 -36.49 -41.47 -15.27
CA VAL A 86 -35.23 -41.43 -16.01
C VAL A 86 -34.87 -40.01 -16.44
N GLY A 87 -35.85 -39.24 -16.94
CA GLY A 87 -35.63 -37.84 -17.31
C GLY A 87 -35.37 -36.95 -16.11
N TRP A 88 -36.08 -37.16 -15.00
CA TRP A 88 -35.85 -36.40 -13.77
C TRP A 88 -34.47 -36.64 -13.16
N THR A 89 -33.99 -37.89 -13.17
CA THR A 89 -32.63 -38.21 -12.74
C THR A 89 -31.59 -37.52 -13.62
N ALA A 90 -31.78 -37.55 -14.94
CA ALA A 90 -30.88 -36.86 -15.87
C ALA A 90 -30.89 -35.34 -15.67
N VAL A 91 -32.05 -34.74 -15.42
CA VAL A 91 -32.20 -33.31 -15.11
C VAL A 91 -31.55 -32.94 -13.78
N ALA A 92 -31.70 -33.77 -12.74
CA ALA A 92 -31.07 -33.50 -11.45
C ALA A 92 -29.54 -33.51 -11.56
N LEU A 93 -28.97 -34.48 -12.29
CA LEU A 93 -27.53 -34.59 -12.49
C LEU A 93 -26.98 -33.44 -13.35
N LEU A 94 -27.51 -33.25 -14.56
CA LEU A 94 -27.02 -32.23 -15.49
C LEU A 94 -27.37 -30.82 -15.06
N GLY A 95 -28.56 -30.62 -14.48
CA GLY A 95 -29.03 -29.32 -13.99
C GLY A 95 -28.15 -28.79 -12.87
N THR A 96 -27.73 -29.65 -11.94
CA THR A 96 -26.82 -29.25 -10.84
C THR A 96 -25.46 -28.82 -11.40
N VAL A 97 -24.89 -29.59 -12.34
CA VAL A 97 -23.59 -29.27 -12.96
C VAL A 97 -23.66 -27.98 -13.77
N ALA A 98 -24.71 -27.81 -14.59
CA ALA A 98 -24.88 -26.66 -15.47
C ALA A 98 -25.23 -25.36 -14.71
N ALA A 99 -25.95 -25.45 -13.59
CA ALA A 99 -26.34 -24.29 -12.79
C ALA A 99 -25.28 -23.84 -11.77
N ALA A 100 -24.29 -24.69 -11.43
CA ALA A 100 -23.35 -24.39 -10.36
C ALA A 100 -22.56 -23.10 -10.58
N GLU A 101 -21.93 -22.91 -11.74
CA GLU A 101 -21.14 -21.71 -12.04
C GLU A 101 -21.95 -20.41 -12.09
N PRO A 102 -23.09 -20.31 -12.81
CA PRO A 102 -23.87 -19.08 -12.83
C PRO A 102 -24.47 -18.74 -11.46
N LEU A 103 -24.77 -19.74 -10.62
CA LEU A 103 -25.23 -19.49 -9.25
C LEU A 103 -24.11 -18.96 -8.35
N LEU A 104 -22.88 -19.50 -8.47
CA LEU A 104 -21.72 -19.01 -7.73
C LEU A 104 -21.31 -17.60 -8.18
N PHE A 105 -21.38 -17.32 -9.48
CA PHE A 105 -21.19 -15.96 -10.02
C PHE A 105 -22.23 -15.00 -9.48
N GLY A 106 -23.52 -15.37 -9.55
CA GLY A 106 -24.62 -14.55 -9.01
C GLY A 106 -24.49 -14.30 -7.51
N TYR A 107 -24.01 -15.29 -6.75
CA TYR A 107 -23.71 -15.15 -5.32
C TYR A 107 -22.63 -14.09 -5.07
N ASP A 108 -21.52 -14.15 -5.80
CA ASP A 108 -20.43 -13.19 -5.65
C ASP A 108 -20.85 -11.77 -6.06
N VAL A 109 -21.59 -11.63 -7.18
CA VAL A 109 -22.13 -10.33 -7.62
C VAL A 109 -23.08 -9.75 -6.56
N ALA A 110 -24.01 -10.56 -6.07
CA ALA A 110 -24.99 -10.11 -5.07
C ALA A 110 -24.34 -9.76 -3.71
N ARG A 111 -23.18 -10.30 -3.38
CA ARG A 111 -22.52 -10.08 -2.09
C ARG A 111 -21.44 -9.01 -2.12
N TRP A 112 -20.71 -8.90 -3.23
CA TRP A 112 -19.49 -8.10 -3.33
C TRP A 112 -19.45 -7.14 -4.53
N GLY A 113 -20.44 -7.20 -5.42
CA GLY A 113 -20.56 -6.29 -6.57
C GLY A 113 -19.35 -6.34 -7.50
N GLN A 114 -18.94 -5.18 -8.01
CA GLN A 114 -17.87 -5.05 -9.01
C GLN A 114 -16.48 -5.57 -8.54
N ILE A 115 -16.25 -5.67 -7.23
CA ILE A 115 -14.99 -6.17 -6.65
C ILE A 115 -14.74 -7.61 -7.10
N CYS A 116 -15.78 -8.46 -7.10
CA CYS A 116 -15.65 -9.85 -7.52
C CYS A 116 -15.86 -10.06 -9.02
N VAL A 117 -16.62 -9.20 -9.69
CA VAL A 117 -16.86 -9.30 -11.15
C VAL A 117 -15.55 -9.31 -11.95
N GLN A 118 -14.57 -8.50 -11.54
CA GLN A 118 -13.26 -8.43 -12.21
C GLN A 118 -12.42 -9.70 -12.01
N GLY A 119 -12.64 -10.45 -10.93
CA GLY A 119 -11.94 -11.71 -10.66
C GLY A 119 -12.43 -12.89 -11.49
N TRP A 120 -13.66 -12.83 -12.03
CA TRP A 120 -14.24 -13.85 -12.91
C TRP A 120 -13.79 -13.70 -14.39
N VAL A 121 -12.86 -12.78 -14.69
CA VAL A 121 -12.42 -12.41 -16.05
C VAL A 121 -11.47 -13.48 -16.65
N PRO A 122 -11.59 -13.82 -17.95
CA PRO A 122 -12.32 -13.10 -18.98
C PRO A 122 -13.76 -13.57 -19.15
N LEU A 123 -14.70 -12.80 -18.58
CA LEU A 123 -16.11 -12.81 -18.96
C LEU A 123 -16.24 -12.17 -20.35
N ASN A 124 -15.63 -12.81 -21.35
CA ASN A 124 -15.99 -12.55 -22.73
C ASN A 124 -17.48 -12.92 -22.81
N GLY A 125 -18.35 -12.12 -23.44
CA GLY A 125 -19.80 -12.42 -23.52
C GLY A 125 -20.14 -13.85 -23.97
N ARG A 126 -19.18 -14.54 -24.61
CA ARG A 126 -19.15 -15.98 -24.87
C ARG A 126 -19.37 -16.88 -23.64
N GLN A 127 -18.92 -16.52 -22.44
CA GLN A 127 -19.08 -17.35 -21.24
C GLN A 127 -20.55 -17.47 -20.82
N PHE A 128 -21.29 -16.36 -20.83
CA PHE A 128 -22.73 -16.36 -20.56
C PHE A 128 -23.51 -17.17 -21.61
N ILE A 129 -23.06 -17.11 -22.88
CA ILE A 129 -23.62 -17.92 -23.96
C ILE A 129 -23.39 -19.41 -23.66
N TRP A 130 -22.20 -19.80 -23.21
CA TRP A 130 -21.90 -21.18 -22.86
C TRP A 130 -22.69 -21.67 -21.63
N TRP A 131 -22.85 -20.86 -20.60
CA TRP A 131 -23.71 -21.19 -19.46
C TRP A 131 -25.17 -21.40 -19.87
N ALA A 132 -25.71 -20.51 -20.70
CA ALA A 132 -27.05 -20.66 -21.25
C ALA A 132 -27.18 -21.92 -22.13
N TYR A 133 -26.17 -22.20 -22.95
CA TYR A 133 -26.12 -23.38 -23.80
C TYR A 133 -26.08 -24.68 -22.98
N ASN A 134 -25.31 -24.74 -21.90
CA ASN A 134 -25.20 -25.93 -21.06
C ASN A 134 -26.52 -26.29 -20.34
N LEU A 135 -27.43 -25.31 -20.17
CA LEU A 135 -28.77 -25.56 -19.66
C LEU A 135 -29.74 -26.09 -20.72
N LEU A 136 -29.42 -25.96 -22.02
CA LEU A 136 -30.32 -26.33 -23.11
C LEU A 136 -30.70 -27.83 -23.09
N PRO A 137 -29.78 -28.80 -22.94
CA PRO A 137 -30.17 -30.21 -22.84
C PRO A 137 -31.09 -30.50 -21.64
N VAL A 138 -30.89 -29.80 -20.52
CA VAL A 138 -31.71 -29.93 -19.31
C VAL A 138 -33.15 -29.47 -19.59
N VAL A 139 -33.30 -28.32 -20.25
CA VAL A 139 -34.62 -27.78 -20.65
C VAL A 139 -35.32 -28.72 -21.64
N LEU A 140 -34.58 -29.29 -22.60
CA LEU A 140 -35.15 -30.22 -23.60
C LEU A 140 -35.60 -31.54 -22.96
N ILE A 141 -34.84 -32.08 -22.00
CA ILE A 141 -35.24 -33.28 -21.24
C ILE A 141 -36.46 -32.98 -20.36
N LEU A 142 -36.49 -31.83 -19.71
CA LEU A 142 -37.67 -31.35 -18.98
C LEU A 142 -38.88 -31.26 -19.92
N ALA A 143 -38.75 -30.65 -21.10
CA ALA A 143 -39.84 -30.57 -22.08
C ALA A 143 -40.31 -31.96 -22.58
N ALA A 144 -39.41 -32.95 -22.62
CA ALA A 144 -39.75 -34.32 -23.01
C ALA A 144 -40.46 -35.13 -21.90
N THR A 145 -40.15 -34.84 -20.64
CA THR A 145 -40.54 -35.68 -19.48
C THR A 145 -41.57 -35.03 -18.57
N TYR A 146 -41.68 -33.71 -18.63
CA TYR A 146 -42.58 -32.91 -17.81
C TYR A 146 -43.83 -32.49 -18.57
N ARG A 147 -45.00 -32.59 -17.92
CA ARG A 147 -46.25 -31.98 -18.37
C ARG A 147 -46.64 -30.91 -17.37
N PRO A 148 -46.42 -29.63 -17.67
CA PRO A 148 -46.86 -28.60 -16.76
C PRO A 148 -48.38 -28.60 -16.64
N GLY A 149 -48.89 -28.77 -15.43
CA GLY A 149 -50.20 -28.23 -15.10
C GLY A 149 -50.14 -26.70 -15.11
N THR A 150 -51.23 -26.02 -15.43
CA THR A 150 -51.32 -24.54 -15.41
C THR A 150 -50.86 -23.95 -14.07
N ARG A 151 -51.05 -24.67 -12.97
CA ARG A 151 -50.54 -24.31 -11.64
C ARG A 151 -49.01 -24.33 -11.55
N MET A 152 -48.32 -25.31 -12.13
CA MET A 152 -46.85 -25.34 -12.07
C MET A 152 -46.23 -24.32 -13.03
N ILE A 153 -46.83 -24.02 -14.19
CA ILE A 153 -46.40 -22.88 -15.02
C ILE A 153 -46.51 -21.59 -14.22
N ARG A 154 -47.64 -21.35 -13.56
CA ARG A 154 -47.80 -20.17 -12.71
C ARG A 154 -46.80 -20.14 -11.55
N CYS A 155 -46.54 -21.27 -10.89
CA CYS A 155 -45.51 -21.35 -9.84
C CYS A 155 -44.11 -21.09 -10.38
N VAL A 156 -43.70 -21.70 -11.50
CA VAL A 156 -42.35 -21.52 -12.07
C VAL A 156 -42.18 -20.10 -12.61
N SER A 157 -43.18 -19.55 -13.30
CA SER A 157 -43.17 -18.16 -13.75
C SER A 157 -43.17 -17.19 -12.56
N ALA A 158 -43.92 -17.49 -11.49
CA ALA A 158 -43.87 -16.70 -10.26
C ALA A 158 -42.52 -16.84 -9.56
N THR A 159 -41.92 -18.02 -9.45
CA THR A 159 -40.59 -18.21 -8.85
C THR A 159 -39.50 -17.57 -9.69
N LEU A 160 -39.59 -17.60 -11.02
CA LEU A 160 -38.67 -16.89 -11.92
C LEU A 160 -38.86 -15.37 -11.81
N ALA A 161 -40.10 -14.88 -11.77
CA ALA A 161 -40.38 -13.46 -11.61
C ALA A 161 -39.97 -12.95 -10.22
N THR A 162 -40.29 -13.69 -9.16
CA THR A 162 -39.87 -13.41 -7.79
C THR A 162 -38.36 -13.56 -7.64
N GLY A 163 -37.73 -14.54 -8.30
CA GLY A 163 -36.28 -14.70 -8.34
C GLY A 163 -35.59 -13.55 -9.06
N LEU A 164 -36.12 -13.11 -10.20
CA LEU A 164 -35.69 -11.91 -10.92
C LEU A 164 -35.88 -10.65 -10.07
N LEU A 165 -37.02 -10.51 -9.39
CA LEU A 165 -37.30 -9.39 -8.49
C LEU A 165 -36.38 -9.38 -7.26
N ILE A 166 -36.11 -10.55 -6.66
CA ILE A 166 -35.14 -10.73 -5.56
C ILE A 166 -33.72 -10.43 -6.05
N LEU A 167 -33.33 -10.88 -7.25
CA LEU A 167 -32.03 -10.57 -7.84
C LEU A 167 -31.88 -9.06 -8.12
N THR A 168 -32.92 -8.40 -8.64
CA THR A 168 -32.91 -6.94 -8.88
C THR A 168 -32.99 -6.12 -7.59
N SER A 169 -33.58 -6.65 -6.52
CA SER A 169 -33.69 -5.98 -5.21
C SER A 169 -32.50 -6.26 -4.29
N ALA A 170 -31.84 -7.40 -4.44
CA ALA A 170 -30.55 -7.70 -3.79
C ALA A 170 -29.44 -6.76 -4.29
N ASP A 171 -29.55 -6.27 -5.53
CA ASP A 171 -28.62 -5.31 -6.13
C ASP A 171 -28.83 -3.87 -5.61
N GLN A 172 -30.02 -3.53 -5.10
CA GLN A 172 -30.35 -2.16 -4.66
C GLN A 172 -29.99 -1.85 -3.20
N GLY A 173 -29.63 -2.85 -2.38
CA GLY A 173 -29.48 -2.68 -0.93
C GLY A 173 -28.07 -2.81 -0.37
N ARG A 174 -27.07 -3.23 -1.16
CA ARG A 174 -25.72 -3.49 -0.66
C ARG A 174 -24.72 -2.47 -1.20
N PRO A 175 -24.13 -1.61 -0.35
CA PRO A 175 -23.15 -0.64 -0.80
C PRO A 175 -21.92 -1.35 -1.36
N GLN A 176 -21.67 -1.19 -2.66
CA GLN A 176 -20.41 -1.60 -3.27
C GLN A 176 -19.30 -0.69 -2.74
N ILE A 177 -18.31 -1.26 -2.06
CA ILE A 177 -17.15 -0.49 -1.60
C ILE A 177 -16.29 -0.22 -2.83
N LYS A 178 -16.41 0.99 -3.39
CA LYS A 178 -15.58 1.46 -4.50
C LYS A 178 -14.97 2.78 -4.08
N VAL A 179 -13.65 2.81 -3.92
CA VAL A 179 -12.92 4.02 -3.58
C VAL A 179 -12.44 4.65 -4.88
N THR A 180 -13.21 5.59 -5.39
CA THR A 180 -12.90 6.30 -6.64
C THR A 180 -12.34 7.69 -6.42
N SER A 181 -12.53 8.21 -5.22
CA SER A 181 -12.22 9.59 -4.87
C SER A 181 -11.93 9.73 -3.38
N ARG A 182 -11.26 10.81 -3.02
CA ARG A 182 -11.05 11.22 -1.63
C ARG A 182 -12.36 11.35 -0.82
N SER A 183 -13.46 11.75 -1.43
CA SER A 183 -14.77 11.88 -0.75
C SER A 183 -15.34 10.54 -0.30
N ASP A 184 -14.98 9.44 -0.95
CA ASP A 184 -15.39 8.10 -0.53
C ASP A 184 -14.75 7.73 0.83
N CYS A 185 -13.56 8.26 1.10
CA CYS A 185 -12.80 8.05 2.33
C CYS A 185 -13.21 8.95 3.49
N GLN A 186 -13.91 10.06 3.24
CA GLN A 186 -14.44 10.90 4.31
C GLN A 186 -15.50 10.16 5.15
N LYS A 187 -16.14 9.14 4.56
CA LYS A 187 -17.12 8.28 5.23
C LYS A 187 -16.47 7.15 6.02
N ALA A 188 -15.16 6.94 5.85
CA ALA A 188 -14.45 5.87 6.52
C ALA A 188 -14.26 6.21 8.00
N ARG A 189 -14.51 5.22 8.86
CA ARG A 189 -14.26 5.33 10.29
C ARG A 189 -12.88 4.76 10.58
N TYR A 190 -12.02 5.60 11.17
CA TYR A 190 -10.66 5.23 11.55
C TYR A 190 -10.59 4.89 13.03
N ALA A 191 -9.74 3.93 13.38
CA ALA A 191 -9.34 3.73 14.76
C ALA A 191 -8.46 4.91 15.20
N ALA A 192 -8.60 5.35 16.46
CA ALA A 192 -7.76 6.41 16.99
C ALA A 192 -6.28 6.00 16.94
N PRO A 193 -5.37 6.88 16.49
CA PRO A 193 -3.94 6.61 16.56
C PRO A 193 -3.52 6.47 18.03
N GLY A 194 -2.69 5.46 18.33
CA GLY A 194 -2.27 5.12 19.68
C GLY A 194 -1.23 3.99 19.65
N GLU A 195 -0.84 3.49 20.83
CA GLU A 195 0.05 2.32 20.90
C GLU A 195 -0.54 1.13 20.11
N HIS A 196 0.34 0.36 19.48
CA HIS A 196 -0.05 -0.66 18.49
C HIS A 196 -1.15 -1.63 18.98
N GLU A 197 -1.13 -2.01 20.26
CA GLU A 197 -2.17 -2.86 20.87
C GLU A 197 -3.52 -2.15 21.01
N THR A 198 -3.52 -0.91 21.49
CA THR A 198 -4.74 -0.10 21.61
C THR A 198 -5.37 0.18 20.25
N PHE A 199 -4.53 0.36 19.22
CA PHE A 199 -4.96 0.51 17.84
C PHE A 199 -5.61 -0.77 17.30
N ILE A 200 -4.99 -1.94 17.47
CA ILE A 200 -5.56 -3.22 17.02
C ILE A 200 -6.91 -3.49 17.71
N GLN A 201 -7.02 -3.21 19.01
CA GLN A 201 -8.28 -3.34 19.74
C GLN A 201 -9.36 -2.39 19.21
N ALA A 202 -9.01 -1.14 18.88
CA ALA A 202 -9.94 -0.18 18.30
C ALA A 202 -10.39 -0.60 16.89
N VAL A 203 -9.47 -1.10 16.06
CA VAL A 203 -9.78 -1.64 14.73
C VAL A 203 -10.71 -2.85 14.81
N SER A 204 -10.53 -3.70 15.82
CA SER A 204 -11.35 -4.91 16.03
C SER A 204 -12.82 -4.60 16.35
N LYS A 205 -13.11 -3.38 16.84
CA LYS A 205 -14.48 -2.89 17.09
C LYS A 205 -15.20 -2.41 15.84
N LEU A 206 -14.50 -2.23 14.73
CA LEU A 206 -15.09 -1.82 13.45
C LEU A 206 -15.73 -3.02 12.75
N SER A 207 -16.81 -2.78 12.01
CA SER A 207 -17.37 -3.77 11.09
C SER A 207 -16.34 -4.15 10.00
N GLN A 208 -16.54 -5.31 9.37
CA GLN A 208 -15.67 -5.76 8.28
C GLN A 208 -15.66 -4.75 7.10
N GLN A 209 -16.80 -4.10 6.82
CA GLN A 209 -16.90 -3.10 5.76
C GLN A 209 -16.14 -1.82 6.10
N GLU A 210 -16.28 -1.31 7.33
CA GLU A 210 -15.52 -0.13 7.80
C GLU A 210 -14.01 -0.39 7.75
N ARG A 211 -13.60 -1.60 8.15
CA ARG A 211 -12.20 -2.04 8.08
C ARG A 211 -11.65 -2.07 6.66
N VAL A 212 -12.38 -2.66 5.72
CA VAL A 212 -11.98 -2.73 4.30
C VAL A 212 -11.88 -1.33 3.69
N LEU A 213 -12.86 -0.46 3.97
CA LEU A 213 -12.84 0.92 3.50
C LEU A 213 -11.67 1.70 4.10
N ALA A 214 -11.42 1.59 5.40
CA ALA A 214 -10.29 2.24 6.07
C ALA A 214 -8.95 1.76 5.51
N TYR A 215 -8.80 0.46 5.23
CA TYR A 215 -7.61 -0.10 4.57
C TYR A 215 -7.37 0.53 3.20
N LEU A 216 -8.37 0.51 2.32
CA LEU A 216 -8.26 1.05 0.95
C LEU A 216 -7.91 2.54 0.97
N CYS A 217 -8.56 3.30 1.86
CA CYS A 217 -8.32 4.73 2.00
C CYS A 217 -6.92 5.04 2.54
N THR A 218 -6.43 4.26 3.50
CA THR A 218 -5.06 4.41 4.03
C THR A 218 -4.03 4.12 2.94
N ARG A 219 -4.22 3.06 2.15
CA ARG A 219 -3.35 2.73 1.00
C ARG A 219 -3.35 3.81 -0.09
N ARG A 220 -4.45 4.56 -0.20
CA ARG A 220 -4.57 5.70 -1.11
C ARG A 220 -4.09 7.02 -0.50
N GLY A 221 -3.51 7.00 0.70
CA GLY A 221 -2.90 8.15 1.37
C GLY A 221 -3.85 8.94 2.28
N TYR A 222 -5.08 8.50 2.53
CA TYR A 222 -6.01 9.22 3.41
C TYR A 222 -6.09 8.58 4.82
N PRO A 223 -6.07 9.35 5.92
CA PRO A 223 -6.16 10.82 6.00
C PRO A 223 -4.82 11.56 6.02
N GLN A 224 -3.69 10.85 6.01
CA GLN A 224 -2.38 11.38 6.41
C GLN A 224 -1.61 12.10 5.29
N GLU A 225 -1.69 11.62 4.05
CA GLU A 225 -1.00 12.19 2.90
C GLU A 225 -1.82 13.33 2.27
N THR A 226 -1.12 14.33 1.77
CA THR A 226 -1.72 15.45 1.01
C THR A 226 -2.16 15.02 -0.38
N ALA A 227 -1.42 14.09 -1.00
CA ALA A 227 -1.69 13.51 -2.31
C ALA A 227 -2.48 12.20 -2.17
N PHE A 228 -3.64 12.13 -2.82
CA PHE A 228 -4.47 10.92 -2.85
C PHE A 228 -4.17 10.10 -4.12
N LYS A 229 -3.91 8.80 -3.97
CA LYS A 229 -3.52 7.92 -5.08
C LYS A 229 -4.76 7.33 -5.76
N ASP A 230 -5.48 8.14 -6.55
CA ASP A 230 -6.78 7.79 -7.15
C ASP A 230 -6.71 6.69 -8.23
N LYS A 231 -5.58 6.48 -8.92
CA LYS A 231 -5.59 5.80 -10.23
C LYS A 231 -4.48 4.80 -10.52
N GLU A 232 -3.53 4.59 -9.62
CA GLU A 232 -2.38 3.72 -9.95
C GLU A 232 -2.69 2.23 -9.82
N ILE A 233 -3.57 1.85 -8.89
CA ILE A 233 -3.82 0.46 -8.53
C ILE A 233 -5.33 0.24 -8.28
N ALA A 234 -5.88 -0.85 -8.80
CA ALA A 234 -7.27 -1.22 -8.55
C ALA A 234 -7.48 -1.62 -7.08
N ASP A 235 -8.67 -1.33 -6.52
CA ASP A 235 -8.98 -1.65 -5.12
C ASP A 235 -8.80 -3.15 -4.82
N GLY A 236 -9.13 -4.02 -5.78
CA GLY A 236 -8.92 -5.46 -5.65
C GLY A 236 -7.45 -5.86 -5.50
N ASP A 237 -6.55 -5.18 -6.20
CA ASP A 237 -5.11 -5.46 -6.13
C ASP A 237 -4.52 -5.01 -4.80
N LEU A 238 -4.95 -3.83 -4.29
CA LEU A 238 -4.59 -3.37 -2.95
C LEU A 238 -5.04 -4.37 -1.89
N LEU A 239 -6.28 -4.84 -1.96
CA LEU A 239 -6.80 -5.83 -1.02
C LEU A 239 -6.04 -7.16 -1.08
N ASN A 240 -5.69 -7.62 -2.28
CA ASN A 240 -4.88 -8.82 -2.46
C ASN A 240 -3.47 -8.65 -1.87
N GLN A 241 -2.86 -7.47 -2.05
CA GLN A 241 -1.58 -7.13 -1.44
C GLN A 241 -1.65 -7.18 0.09
N GLY A 242 -2.68 -6.55 0.67
CA GLY A 242 -3.01 -6.61 2.10
C GLY A 242 -3.09 -8.04 2.63
N LYS A 243 -3.85 -8.90 1.96
CA LYS A 243 -4.02 -10.30 2.34
C LYS A 243 -2.72 -11.10 2.28
N ARG A 244 -1.88 -10.88 1.27
CA ARG A 244 -0.57 -11.55 1.21
C ARG A 244 0.33 -11.14 2.38
N ALA A 245 0.28 -9.87 2.77
CA ALA A 245 1.02 -9.37 3.93
C ALA A 245 0.49 -9.94 5.26
N CYS A 246 -0.81 -10.24 5.35
CA CYS A 246 -1.38 -10.96 6.50
C CYS A 246 -0.74 -12.35 6.69
N SER A 247 -0.31 -13.01 5.61
CA SER A 247 0.40 -14.29 5.66
C SER A 247 1.88 -14.17 6.02
N GLY A 248 2.36 -12.98 6.40
CA GLY A 248 3.75 -12.76 6.82
C GLY A 248 4.76 -12.75 5.68
N LYS A 249 4.32 -12.48 4.44
CA LYS A 249 5.21 -12.28 3.28
C LYS A 249 5.45 -10.78 3.08
N PRO A 250 6.54 -10.20 3.61
CA PRO A 250 6.84 -8.79 3.41
C PRO A 250 7.18 -8.53 1.93
N GLU A 251 6.52 -7.54 1.34
CA GLU A 251 6.87 -6.98 0.03
C GLU A 251 7.58 -5.63 0.24
N LEU A 252 8.57 -5.30 -0.60
CA LEU A 252 9.38 -4.07 -0.48
C LEU A 252 8.56 -2.77 -0.50
N ARG A 253 7.36 -2.80 -1.09
CA ARG A 253 6.34 -1.72 -1.09
C ARG A 253 4.99 -2.20 -0.56
N GLY A 254 5.04 -3.16 0.36
CA GLY A 254 3.87 -3.76 0.99
C GLY A 254 3.17 -2.82 1.97
N PRO A 255 2.00 -3.23 2.48
CA PRO A 255 1.30 -2.50 3.51
C PRO A 255 2.02 -2.57 4.86
N SER A 256 1.93 -1.48 5.62
CA SER A 256 2.49 -1.39 6.96
C SER A 256 1.73 -2.30 7.94
N PRO A 257 2.32 -2.63 9.09
CA PRO A 257 1.67 -3.40 10.16
C PRO A 257 0.35 -2.77 10.63
N GLY A 258 0.31 -1.43 10.71
CA GLY A 258 -0.90 -0.69 11.03
C GLY A 258 -1.95 -0.73 9.92
N GLU A 259 -1.53 -0.77 8.65
CA GLU A 259 -2.44 -0.94 7.52
C GLU A 259 -3.04 -2.36 7.50
N ILE A 260 -2.23 -3.40 7.66
CA ILE A 260 -2.74 -4.79 7.66
C ILE A 260 -3.65 -5.08 8.85
N ALA A 261 -3.52 -4.36 9.98
CA ALA A 261 -4.41 -4.51 11.12
C ALA A 261 -5.89 -4.31 10.77
N TYR A 262 -6.19 -3.44 9.80
CA TYR A 262 -7.56 -3.28 9.28
C TYR A 262 -8.09 -4.55 8.63
N LEU A 263 -7.27 -5.30 7.90
CA LEU A 263 -7.71 -6.53 7.23
C LEU A 263 -7.62 -7.77 8.13
N CYS A 264 -6.55 -7.88 8.92
CA CYS A 264 -6.19 -9.05 9.69
C CYS A 264 -5.57 -8.65 11.05
N PRO A 265 -6.41 -8.23 12.03
CA PRO A 265 -5.94 -7.70 13.31
C PRO A 265 -5.10 -8.71 14.11
N GLU A 266 -5.45 -10.00 14.06
CA GLU A 266 -4.70 -11.06 14.75
C GLU A 266 -3.29 -11.26 14.16
N ALA A 267 -3.17 -11.23 12.83
CA ALA A 267 -1.88 -11.35 12.16
C ALA A 267 -1.01 -10.11 12.43
N ALA A 268 -1.60 -8.91 12.44
CA ALA A 268 -0.92 -7.68 12.83
C ALA A 268 -0.42 -7.74 14.29
N ALA A 269 -1.24 -8.24 15.21
CA ALA A 269 -0.86 -8.44 16.61
C ALA A 269 0.32 -9.39 16.75
N ALA A 270 0.31 -10.51 16.02
CA ALA A 270 1.41 -11.48 16.04
C ALA A 270 2.73 -10.91 15.48
N GLN A 271 2.67 -10.01 14.50
CA GLN A 271 3.86 -9.37 13.91
C GLN A 271 4.42 -8.22 14.77
N SER A 272 3.59 -7.57 15.59
CA SER A 272 3.98 -6.35 16.33
C SER A 272 5.25 -6.50 17.19
N PRO A 273 5.44 -7.57 18.00
CA PRO A 273 6.65 -7.73 18.80
C PRO A 273 7.91 -7.87 17.94
N ILE A 274 7.81 -8.54 16.79
CA ILE A 274 8.93 -8.75 15.86
C ILE A 274 9.38 -7.42 15.27
N LEU A 275 8.42 -6.59 14.84
CA LEU A 275 8.67 -5.29 14.25
C LEU A 275 9.25 -4.31 15.28
N LYS A 276 8.66 -4.26 16.48
CA LYS A 276 9.20 -3.45 17.59
C LYS A 276 10.64 -3.84 17.93
N ARG A 277 10.94 -5.14 17.96
CA ARG A 277 12.30 -5.63 18.18
C ARG A 277 13.24 -5.23 17.05
N SER A 278 12.83 -5.41 15.79
CA SER A 278 13.62 -5.04 14.62
C SER A 278 13.89 -3.53 14.56
N GLU A 279 12.89 -2.70 14.86
CA GLU A 279 13.04 -1.24 14.96
C GLU A 279 13.99 -0.85 16.10
N ALA A 280 13.89 -1.50 17.26
CA ALA A 280 14.77 -1.27 18.39
C ALA A 280 16.22 -1.71 18.09
N GLU A 281 16.41 -2.83 17.41
CA GLU A 281 17.73 -3.32 16.98
C GLU A 281 18.36 -2.35 15.97
N ARG A 282 17.62 -1.94 14.93
CA ARG A 282 18.07 -0.95 13.94
C ARG A 282 18.36 0.41 14.59
N LYS A 283 17.51 0.86 15.52
CA LYS A 283 17.76 2.09 16.28
C LYS A 283 19.04 1.97 17.10
N ALA A 284 19.24 0.86 17.81
CA ALA A 284 20.44 0.65 18.62
C ALA A 284 21.72 0.57 17.75
N GLU A 285 21.62 0.01 16.55
CA GLU A 285 22.70 0.02 15.57
C GLU A 285 23.02 1.44 15.09
N ASN A 286 22.01 2.19 14.63
CA ASN A 286 22.17 3.59 14.24
C ASN A 286 22.76 4.45 15.37
N ASP A 287 22.27 4.31 16.61
CA ASP A 287 22.76 5.05 17.77
C ASP A 287 24.24 4.70 18.07
N ARG A 288 24.68 3.45 17.83
CA ARG A 288 26.09 3.04 17.96
C ARG A 288 26.96 3.63 16.86
N GLU A 289 26.48 3.66 15.62
CA GLU A 289 27.20 4.28 14.50
C GLU A 289 27.35 5.78 14.73
N GLU A 290 26.27 6.47 15.10
CA GLU A 290 26.29 7.90 15.44
C GLU A 290 27.29 8.18 16.58
N ALA A 291 27.28 7.37 17.64
CA ALA A 291 28.24 7.51 18.74
C ALA A 291 29.71 7.33 18.29
N LYS A 292 29.98 6.40 17.38
CA LYS A 292 31.33 6.19 16.80
C LYS A 292 31.75 7.38 15.95
N THR A 293 30.88 7.86 15.06
CA THR A 293 31.15 9.02 14.20
C THR A 293 31.37 10.28 15.04
N ASN A 294 30.52 10.51 16.04
CA ASN A 294 30.69 11.61 17.01
C ASN A 294 32.02 11.51 17.77
N ALA A 295 32.44 10.31 18.16
CA ALA A 295 33.73 10.10 18.81
C ALA A 295 34.91 10.37 17.87
N GLN A 296 34.82 10.01 16.58
CA GLN A 296 35.81 10.35 15.57
C GLN A 296 35.90 11.87 15.38
N CYS A 297 34.77 12.56 15.20
CA CYS A 297 34.73 14.02 15.08
C CYS A 297 35.36 14.73 16.28
N ARG A 298 35.11 14.25 17.51
CA ARG A 298 35.71 14.80 18.75
C ARG A 298 37.24 14.69 18.77
N ARG A 299 37.82 13.64 18.19
CA ARG A 299 39.29 13.49 18.08
C ARG A 299 39.90 14.48 17.10
N GLY A 300 39.15 14.89 16.07
CA GLY A 300 39.58 15.84 15.04
C GLY A 300 39.57 17.30 15.48
N VAL A 301 39.05 17.62 16.66
CA VAL A 301 38.92 18.99 17.18
C VAL A 301 40.29 19.54 17.59
N PRO A 302 40.76 20.65 16.97
CA PRO A 302 42.02 21.27 17.35
C PRO A 302 42.00 21.80 18.78
N PRO A 303 43.13 21.80 19.52
CA PRO A 303 43.21 22.43 20.84
C PRO A 303 42.93 23.94 20.74
N GLY A 304 42.56 24.58 21.85
CA GLY A 304 42.29 26.01 21.88
C GLY A 304 42.03 26.53 23.30
N PRO A 305 41.80 27.84 23.46
CA PRO A 305 41.43 28.44 24.73
C PRO A 305 40.19 27.74 25.31
N ARG A 306 40.15 27.56 26.63
CA ARG A 306 39.05 26.84 27.30
C ARG A 306 37.72 27.56 27.10
N PRO A 307 36.74 26.98 26.39
CA PRO A 307 35.43 27.59 26.23
C PRO A 307 34.56 27.39 27.48
N VAL A 308 33.52 28.19 27.61
CA VAL A 308 32.50 28.03 28.65
C VAL A 308 31.59 26.84 28.33
N ARG A 309 31.30 26.63 27.04
CA ARG A 309 30.54 25.48 26.54
C ARG A 309 31.21 24.97 25.27
N GLN A 310 31.31 23.65 25.12
CA GLN A 310 31.76 23.01 23.89
C GLN A 310 30.93 21.76 23.63
N ALA A 311 30.56 21.55 22.38
CA ALA A 311 30.04 20.28 21.91
C ALA A 311 30.52 20.01 20.49
N THR A 312 30.59 18.73 20.16
CA THR A 312 30.94 18.25 18.82
C THR A 312 29.95 17.18 18.45
N GLN A 313 29.36 17.32 17.26
CA GLN A 313 28.39 16.41 16.68
C GLN A 313 28.68 16.27 15.19
N ALA A 314 28.55 15.06 14.65
CA ALA A 314 28.44 14.82 13.23
C ALA A 314 27.04 15.21 12.79
N ILE A 315 26.94 16.10 11.80
CA ILE A 315 25.67 16.57 11.26
C ILE A 315 25.58 16.22 9.79
N PHE A 316 24.36 16.11 9.27
CA PHE A 316 24.09 15.87 7.86
C PHE A 316 23.78 17.20 7.16
N GLY A 317 24.45 17.48 6.04
CA GLY A 317 24.24 18.70 5.24
C GLY A 317 22.86 18.72 4.56
N GLY A 318 22.32 17.53 4.28
CA GLY A 318 20.98 17.36 3.73
C GLY A 318 20.83 17.91 2.31
N GLU A 319 19.60 17.96 1.82
CA GLU A 319 19.32 18.46 0.46
C GLU A 319 19.75 19.93 0.29
N SER A 320 19.64 20.71 1.36
CA SER A 320 20.01 22.13 1.37
C SER A 320 21.52 22.37 1.41
N GLY A 321 22.32 21.38 1.84
CA GLY A 321 23.75 21.57 2.10
C GLY A 321 24.00 22.73 3.05
N SER A 322 23.23 22.82 4.15
CA SER A 322 23.32 23.97 5.05
C SER A 322 22.86 23.69 6.48
N TYR A 323 23.33 24.53 7.41
CA TYR A 323 22.79 24.64 8.76
C TYR A 323 22.77 26.10 9.20
N SER A 324 21.99 26.41 10.23
CA SER A 324 21.80 27.79 10.69
C SER A 324 21.98 27.94 12.20
N LEU A 325 22.37 29.13 12.64
CA LEU A 325 22.22 29.59 14.01
C LEU A 325 20.96 30.44 14.09
N GLY A 326 19.98 29.98 14.87
CA GLY A 326 18.61 30.43 14.79
C GLY A 326 17.81 29.68 13.71
N MET A 327 16.48 29.76 13.79
CA MET A 327 15.58 29.15 12.82
C MET A 327 15.26 30.16 11.72
N PRO A 328 15.56 29.89 10.44
CA PRO A 328 15.16 30.76 9.34
C PRO A 328 13.64 30.71 9.17
N GLU A 329 13.00 31.88 9.06
CA GLU A 329 11.56 32.00 8.77
C GLU A 329 11.28 31.94 7.26
N ASP A 330 12.28 32.26 6.44
CA ASP A 330 12.21 32.28 4.98
C ASP A 330 13.55 31.83 4.36
N SER A 331 13.63 31.83 3.03
CA SER A 331 14.83 31.42 2.30
C SER A 331 15.88 32.54 2.17
N ALA A 332 15.65 33.75 2.69
CA ALA A 332 16.57 34.87 2.48
C ALA A 332 17.95 34.67 3.12
N PRO A 333 18.08 34.16 4.36
CA PRO A 333 19.38 33.80 4.93
C PRO A 333 20.15 32.78 4.08
N PHE A 334 19.46 31.75 3.61
CA PHE A 334 20.03 30.70 2.76
C PHE A 334 20.51 31.26 1.41
N ASN A 335 19.67 32.00 0.70
CA ASN A 335 20.02 32.61 -0.59
C ASN A 335 21.20 33.58 -0.45
N ALA A 336 21.28 34.32 0.65
CA ALA A 336 22.41 35.20 0.92
C ALA A 336 23.70 34.41 1.18
N ALA A 337 23.64 33.33 1.94
CA ALA A 337 24.80 32.48 2.23
C ALA A 337 25.29 31.74 0.98
N LEU A 338 24.38 31.26 0.13
CA LEU A 338 24.70 30.72 -1.19
C LEU A 338 25.42 31.75 -2.08
N LYS A 339 24.93 33.00 -2.09
CA LYS A 339 25.54 34.08 -2.87
C LYS A 339 26.93 34.46 -2.36
N ASP A 340 27.15 34.46 -1.04
CA ASP A 340 28.47 34.66 -0.43
C ASP A 340 29.41 33.44 -0.65
N GLY A 341 28.80 32.26 -0.84
CA GLY A 341 29.51 31.00 -1.07
C GLY A 341 29.98 30.30 0.20
N LEU A 342 29.61 30.81 1.39
CA LEU A 342 29.83 30.12 2.67
C LEU A 342 28.88 30.56 3.77
N ILE A 343 28.80 31.86 4.11
CA ILE A 343 28.10 32.31 5.31
C ILE A 343 27.45 33.67 5.12
N ALA A 344 26.21 33.81 5.60
CA ALA A 344 25.53 35.10 5.65
C ALA A 344 24.74 35.29 6.95
N VAL A 345 24.47 36.54 7.26
CA VAL A 345 23.58 36.93 8.37
C VAL A 345 22.43 37.76 7.81
N VAL A 346 21.21 37.27 7.97
CA VAL A 346 19.98 37.96 7.56
C VAL A 346 18.97 37.84 8.70
N ASN A 347 18.39 38.96 9.12
CA ASN A 347 17.39 39.02 10.19
C ASN A 347 17.81 38.31 11.50
N GLY A 348 19.11 38.37 11.84
CA GLY A 348 19.65 37.74 13.06
C GLY A 348 19.93 36.24 12.94
N VAL A 349 19.55 35.60 11.83
CA VAL A 349 19.86 34.21 11.53
C VAL A 349 21.19 34.16 10.78
N VAL A 350 22.09 33.28 11.23
CA VAL A 350 23.36 33.00 10.54
C VAL A 350 23.22 31.69 9.79
N THR A 351 23.32 31.69 8.47
CA THR A 351 23.27 30.45 7.68
C THR A 351 24.65 30.14 7.13
N VAL A 352 25.05 28.87 7.23
CA VAL A 352 26.31 28.34 6.72
C VAL A 352 26.03 27.27 5.66
N ILE A 353 26.69 27.39 4.51
CA ILE A 353 26.67 26.43 3.41
C ILE A 353 27.80 25.41 3.62
N THR A 354 27.45 24.13 3.52
CA THR A 354 28.40 23.01 3.56
C THR A 354 28.90 22.70 2.15
N GLY A 355 30.04 22.02 2.03
CA GLY A 355 30.53 21.50 0.74
C GLY A 355 29.97 20.11 0.39
N THR A 356 29.20 19.51 1.30
CA THR A 356 28.65 18.15 1.17
C THR A 356 27.17 18.13 1.54
N GLN A 357 26.39 17.28 0.88
CA GLN A 357 25.04 16.90 1.33
C GLN A 357 25.11 15.77 2.36
N GLY A 358 26.24 15.06 2.40
CA GLY A 358 26.61 14.04 3.36
C GLY A 358 26.91 14.56 4.78
N SER A 359 27.65 13.75 5.53
CA SER A 359 28.01 14.08 6.92
C SER A 359 29.21 15.02 7.00
N LEU A 360 29.21 15.94 7.98
CA LEU A 360 30.37 16.76 8.37
C LEU A 360 30.55 16.77 9.89
N CYS A 361 31.77 17.03 10.35
CA CYS A 361 32.06 17.20 11.78
C CYS A 361 31.86 18.67 12.20
N LEU A 362 30.85 18.96 13.02
CA LEU A 362 30.61 20.29 13.55
C LEU A 362 31.02 20.37 15.03
N THR A 363 31.87 21.34 15.36
CA THR A 363 32.22 21.70 16.74
C THR A 363 31.83 23.13 17.03
N VAL A 364 31.23 23.35 18.20
CA VAL A 364 30.85 24.70 18.67
C VAL A 364 31.53 25.01 19.99
N ARG A 365 32.00 26.24 20.12
CA ARG A 365 32.65 26.77 21.31
C ARG A 365 32.06 28.12 21.66
N ALA A 366 31.51 28.22 22.85
CA ALA A 366 30.99 29.47 23.39
C ALA A 366 31.99 30.08 24.38
N TYR A 367 32.28 31.36 24.21
CA TYR A 367 33.20 32.12 25.05
C TYR A 367 32.52 33.36 25.65
N ARG A 368 33.04 33.83 26.78
CA ARG A 368 32.65 35.12 27.38
C ARG A 368 33.49 36.30 26.88
N THR A 369 34.62 36.02 26.25
CA THR A 369 35.55 36.98 25.68
C THR A 369 36.06 36.47 24.34
N ALA A 370 36.51 37.34 23.45
CA ALA A 370 37.00 36.95 22.15
C ALA A 370 38.29 36.11 22.28
N PRO A 371 38.31 34.85 21.80
CA PRO A 371 39.54 34.08 21.72
C PRO A 371 40.44 34.61 20.58
N PRO A 372 41.78 34.53 20.71
CA PRO A 372 42.68 34.83 19.60
C PRO A 372 42.41 33.88 18.42
N PRO A 373 42.43 34.37 17.16
CA PRO A 373 42.22 33.52 15.99
C PRO A 373 43.39 32.57 15.77
N ASP A 374 43.09 31.29 15.51
CA ASP A 374 44.08 30.28 15.09
C ASP A 374 43.80 29.83 13.66
N LEU A 375 44.61 30.31 12.71
CA LEU A 375 44.41 30.06 11.29
C LEU A 375 45.09 28.76 10.80
N LYS A 376 45.85 28.08 11.66
CA LYS A 376 46.66 26.92 11.25
C LYS A 376 45.76 25.71 11.02
N GLY A 377 45.96 25.04 9.87
CA GLY A 377 45.23 23.81 9.53
C GLY A 377 43.75 24.00 9.15
N TRP A 378 43.31 25.24 8.93
CA TRP A 378 41.99 25.59 8.41
C TRP A 378 42.11 26.13 6.99
N ASP A 379 41.17 25.83 6.10
CA ASP A 379 41.20 26.28 4.71
C ASP A 379 40.53 27.65 4.57
N ARG A 380 39.41 27.86 5.26
CA ARG A 380 38.69 29.14 5.29
C ARG A 380 38.33 29.55 6.71
N VAL A 381 38.52 30.83 7.01
CA VAL A 381 38.17 31.42 8.31
C VAL A 381 37.47 32.74 8.11
N VAL A 382 36.20 32.82 8.52
CA VAL A 382 35.34 34.00 8.36
C VAL A 382 34.73 34.36 9.71
N GLU A 383 34.58 35.66 9.98
CA GLU A 383 33.95 36.16 11.20
C GLU A 383 32.83 37.14 10.88
N VAL A 384 31.62 36.85 11.35
CA VAL A 384 30.41 37.65 11.15
C VAL A 384 29.83 38.11 12.49
N GLY A 385 29.01 39.15 12.47
CA GLY A 385 28.28 39.62 13.65
C GLY A 385 26.80 39.32 13.54
N PHE A 386 26.17 38.91 14.64
CA PHE A 386 24.73 38.66 14.74
C PHE A 386 24.19 39.20 16.08
N ASP A 387 22.87 39.28 16.22
CA ASP A 387 22.22 39.66 17.48
C ASP A 387 21.48 38.46 18.07
N SER A 388 21.56 38.32 19.39
CA SER A 388 20.78 37.35 20.15
C SER A 388 19.96 38.09 21.21
N PRO A 389 18.74 38.54 20.88
CA PRO A 389 17.92 39.35 21.79
C PRO A 389 17.50 38.62 23.07
N ASP A 390 17.36 37.30 23.02
CA ASP A 390 16.97 36.46 24.15
C ASP A 390 18.16 35.75 24.82
N GLY A 391 19.34 35.80 24.20
CA GLY A 391 20.54 35.12 24.65
C GLY A 391 20.45 33.60 24.54
N ARG A 392 19.59 33.06 23.67
CA ARG A 392 19.32 31.62 23.52
C ARG A 392 19.57 31.09 22.12
N SER A 393 20.51 31.68 21.38
CA SER A 393 20.80 31.21 20.03
C SER A 393 21.38 29.79 20.05
N GLU A 394 20.76 28.91 19.28
CA GLU A 394 21.11 27.50 19.09
C GLU A 394 21.27 27.19 17.61
N LEU A 395 22.02 26.14 17.30
CA LEU A 395 22.14 25.68 15.93
C LEU A 395 20.95 24.79 15.57
N ALA A 396 20.47 24.96 14.34
CA ALA A 396 19.41 24.19 13.73
C ALA A 396 19.87 23.65 12.37
N SER A 397 19.40 22.46 12.03
CA SER A 397 19.42 21.89 10.69
C SER A 397 17.97 21.58 10.30
N MET A 398 17.66 21.69 9.01
CA MET A 398 16.33 21.38 8.49
C MET A 398 16.05 19.88 8.53
N ASP A 399 17.09 19.06 8.37
CA ASP A 399 16.95 17.62 8.15
C ASP A 399 17.05 16.80 9.44
N MET A 400 17.64 17.36 10.50
CA MET A 400 17.82 16.64 11.76
C MET A 400 17.88 17.56 12.98
N PRO A 401 17.35 17.10 14.14
CA PRO A 401 17.55 17.81 15.39
C PRO A 401 19.02 17.78 15.80
N LEU A 402 19.54 18.93 16.24
CA LEU A 402 20.91 19.05 16.75
C LEU A 402 20.89 19.04 18.28
N THR A 403 21.87 18.36 18.88
CA THR A 403 22.04 18.29 20.35
C THR A 403 23.24 19.13 20.78
N LEU A 404 23.25 20.39 20.33
CA LEU A 404 24.32 21.36 20.59
C LEU A 404 23.87 22.39 21.63
N PRO A 405 24.77 22.91 22.48
CA PRO A 405 24.41 23.85 23.52
C PRO A 405 24.09 25.24 22.93
N VAL A 406 23.26 26.00 23.65
CA VAL A 406 23.13 27.46 23.45
C VAL A 406 24.51 28.11 23.43
N VAL A 407 24.83 28.83 22.35
CA VAL A 407 26.17 29.37 22.08
C VAL A 407 26.40 30.79 22.61
N THR A 408 25.34 31.46 23.06
CA THR A 408 25.34 32.84 23.58
C THR A 408 25.59 32.87 25.09
N ALA A 409 26.80 32.49 25.50
CA ALA A 409 27.17 32.26 26.91
C ALA A 409 27.23 33.52 27.80
N ALA A 410 26.95 34.71 27.27
CA ALA A 410 26.94 35.99 27.99
C ALA A 410 25.53 36.62 28.10
N GLY A 411 24.48 35.90 27.69
CA GLY A 411 23.09 36.37 27.74
C GLY A 411 22.69 37.19 26.51
N PRO A 412 21.61 37.96 26.59
CA PRO A 412 21.17 38.83 25.51
C PRO A 412 22.22 39.83 25.02
N GLY A 413 22.34 40.00 23.71
CA GLY A 413 23.15 41.07 23.12
C GLY A 413 23.77 40.75 21.76
N PRO A 414 24.70 41.60 21.29
CA PRO A 414 25.40 41.40 20.04
C PRO A 414 26.58 40.43 20.21
N TYR A 415 26.70 39.52 19.25
CA TYR A 415 27.72 38.49 19.22
C TYR A 415 28.51 38.51 17.92
N ARG A 416 29.69 37.90 17.99
CA ARG A 416 30.51 37.52 16.85
C ARG A 416 30.52 36.01 16.76
N LEU A 417 30.45 35.53 15.53
CA LEU A 417 30.62 34.13 15.18
C LEU A 417 31.84 34.05 14.26
N ARG A 418 32.86 33.29 14.67
CA ARG A 418 34.01 32.94 13.83
C ARG A 418 33.88 31.49 13.40
N LEU A 419 33.72 31.29 12.09
CA LEU A 419 33.62 30.01 11.44
C LEU A 419 34.99 29.64 10.87
N TYR A 420 35.43 28.43 11.17
CA TYR A 420 36.60 27.81 10.57
C TYR A 420 36.14 26.56 9.81
N VAL A 421 36.63 26.42 8.59
CA VAL A 421 36.25 25.35 7.66
C VAL A 421 37.52 24.70 7.12
N ARG A 422 37.52 23.37 7.04
CA ARG A 422 38.52 22.61 6.30
C ARG A 422 37.92 21.36 5.67
N GLY A 423 38.58 20.84 4.63
CA GLY A 423 38.16 19.63 3.93
C GLY A 423 36.85 19.81 3.15
N ARG A 424 36.47 21.06 2.87
CA ARG A 424 35.29 21.40 2.08
C ARG A 424 35.61 21.16 0.60
N GLY A 425 34.77 20.38 -0.09
CA GLY A 425 34.99 19.96 -1.48
C GLY A 425 35.80 18.67 -1.64
N GLU A 426 36.25 18.06 -0.54
CA GLU A 426 36.77 16.69 -0.56
C GLU A 426 35.62 15.70 -0.89
N PRO A 427 35.93 14.52 -1.47
CA PRO A 427 34.92 13.51 -1.77
C PRO A 427 34.09 13.14 -0.53
N GLU A 428 32.79 12.96 -0.72
CA GLU A 428 31.91 12.54 0.36
C GLU A 428 32.34 11.17 0.90
N THR A 429 32.43 11.08 2.22
CA THR A 429 32.78 9.85 2.95
C THR A 429 31.53 9.21 3.53
N SER A 430 31.49 7.88 3.57
CA SER A 430 30.43 7.12 4.25
C SER A 430 31.00 6.41 5.47
N PHE A 431 30.16 6.08 6.46
CA PHE A 431 30.62 5.25 7.58
C PHE A 431 31.22 3.93 7.02
N PRO A 432 32.40 3.48 7.49
CA PRO A 432 33.10 3.87 8.72
C PRO A 432 34.15 4.99 8.60
N GLU A 433 34.36 5.57 7.41
CA GLU A 433 35.28 6.68 7.23
C GLU A 433 34.76 7.94 7.95
N PRO A 434 35.64 8.70 8.62
CA PRO A 434 35.23 9.96 9.26
C PRO A 434 34.88 11.00 8.20
N PRO A 435 33.92 11.90 8.48
CA PRO A 435 33.62 13.03 7.61
C PRO A 435 34.86 13.83 7.21
N ALA A 436 35.05 14.09 5.92
CA ALA A 436 36.17 14.90 5.43
C ALA A 436 36.02 16.38 5.84
N GLU A 437 34.81 16.92 5.70
CA GLU A 437 34.50 18.32 6.03
C GLU A 437 34.39 18.52 7.55
N HIS A 438 35.10 19.54 8.05
CA HIS A 438 35.12 19.89 9.47
C HIS A 438 34.86 21.37 9.66
N HIS A 439 33.88 21.69 10.50
CA HIS A 439 33.55 23.05 10.90
C HIS A 439 33.81 23.27 12.39
N LEU A 440 34.47 24.36 12.73
CA LEU A 440 34.55 24.89 14.09
C LEU A 440 33.88 26.26 14.14
N ILE A 441 32.97 26.44 15.10
CA ILE A 441 32.29 27.71 15.36
C ILE A 441 32.72 28.22 16.73
N GLU A 442 33.30 29.41 16.76
CA GLU A 442 33.56 30.14 18.00
C GLU A 442 32.58 31.31 18.12
N VAL A 443 31.81 31.34 19.20
CA VAL A 443 30.86 32.41 19.49
C VAL A 443 31.30 33.18 20.72
N PHE A 444 31.37 34.51 20.61
CA PHE A 444 31.79 35.40 21.69
C PHE A 444 31.12 36.78 21.59
N PRO A 445 30.96 37.53 22.70
CA PRO A 445 30.34 38.85 22.66
C PRO A 445 31.12 39.83 21.77
N GLY A 446 30.41 40.65 21.01
CA GLY A 446 31.04 41.70 20.20
C GLY A 446 30.04 42.50 19.36
N LYS A 447 30.25 43.82 19.29
CA LYS A 447 29.30 44.76 18.68
C LYS A 447 29.43 44.92 17.16
N SER A 448 30.55 44.48 16.58
CA SER A 448 30.82 44.67 15.16
C SER A 448 29.95 43.76 14.28
N LYS A 449 29.25 44.34 13.31
CA LYS A 449 28.51 43.60 12.27
C LYS A 449 29.33 43.36 11.00
N LYS A 450 30.52 43.94 10.92
CA LYS A 450 31.37 43.84 9.72
C LYS A 450 31.83 42.41 9.50
N LEU A 451 31.62 41.87 8.30
CA LEU A 451 32.25 40.62 7.88
C LEU A 451 33.76 40.78 7.84
N LYS A 452 34.48 39.82 8.42
CA LYS A 452 35.94 39.78 8.41
C LYS A 452 36.41 38.44 7.87
N LEU A 453 37.03 38.47 6.70
CA LEU A 453 37.74 37.33 6.14
C LEU A 453 39.15 37.28 6.75
N TRP A 454 39.47 36.19 7.44
CA TRP A 454 40.78 35.98 8.04
C TRP A 454 41.68 35.11 7.17
N LYS A 455 41.10 34.12 6.48
CA LYS A 455 41.80 33.22 5.56
C LYS A 455 40.82 32.71 4.49
N ASN A 456 41.31 32.61 3.26
CA ASN A 456 40.67 31.83 2.20
C ASN A 456 41.77 31.10 1.39
N ALA A 457 41.87 29.79 1.59
CA ALA A 457 42.76 28.90 0.85
C ALA A 457 41.97 27.77 0.16
N GLU A 458 40.64 27.91 0.06
CA GLU A 458 39.83 27.04 -0.79
C GLU A 458 40.23 27.30 -2.25
N HIS A 459 40.58 26.24 -2.98
CA HIS A 459 41.01 26.31 -4.37
C HIS A 459 39.84 26.36 -5.34
#